data_AF-A0A653B972-F1
#
_entry.id   AF-A0A653B972-F1
#
_cell.length_a   1.000
_cell.length_b   1.000
_cell.length_c   1.000
_cell.angle_alpha   90.00
_cell.angle_beta   90.00
_cell.angle_gamma   90.00
#
_symmetry.space_group_name_H-M   'P 1'
#
loop_
_entity.id
_entity.type
_entity.pdbx_description
1 polymer ?
#
loop_
_entity_poly.entity_id
_entity_poly.type
_entity_poly.pdbx_seq_one_letter_code
_entity_poly.pdbx_strand_id
1 'polypeptide(L)'
;MTRRLLPLLCCFASLSLHAAPATFAEAKRLAWPLYAKQSTEFYCGCKYSGNRVDLHSCGYTPRKNANRARRIEWEHVKYADCNMLQI
;
A
#
# COMPACT_ATOMS: atom_id res chain seq x y z
N MET A 1 -25.73 44.94 -25.37
CA MET A 1 -24.26 44.85 -25.37
C MET A 1 -23.83 44.26 -24.02
N THR A 2 -23.77 42.94 -23.95
CA THR A 2 -22.51 42.16 -23.89
C THR A 2 -21.69 42.42 -22.62
N ARG A 3 -21.97 41.64 -21.56
CA ARG A 3 -20.99 41.22 -20.54
C ARG A 3 -21.59 40.15 -19.61
N ARG A 4 -21.87 38.98 -20.18
CA ARG A 4 -21.93 37.71 -19.42
C ARG A 4 -20.93 36.75 -20.07
N LEU A 5 -19.65 37.06 -19.90
CA LEU A 5 -18.52 36.19 -20.26
C LEU A 5 -17.80 35.80 -18.97
N LEU A 6 -18.47 35.07 -18.10
CA LEU A 6 -17.85 34.46 -16.92
C LEU A 6 -18.74 33.32 -16.40
N PRO A 7 -18.86 32.22 -17.15
CA PRO A 7 -18.35 30.97 -16.58
C PRO A 7 -17.92 30.00 -17.68
N LEU A 8 -16.76 30.22 -18.29
CA LEU A 8 -16.16 29.20 -19.16
C LEU A 8 -14.66 28.99 -18.86
N LEU A 9 -14.21 29.36 -17.66
CA LEU A 9 -12.82 29.21 -17.22
C LEU A 9 -12.66 28.24 -16.03
N CYS A 10 -13.73 27.54 -15.60
CA CYS A 10 -13.66 26.59 -14.49
C CYS A 10 -13.63 25.10 -14.90
N CYS A 11 -13.82 24.77 -16.19
CA CYS A 11 -13.87 23.36 -16.63
C CYS A 11 -12.56 22.84 -17.25
N PHE A 12 -11.52 23.66 -17.41
CA PHE A 12 -10.24 23.18 -17.92
C PHE A 12 -9.34 22.72 -16.78
N ALA A 13 -9.23 21.40 -16.69
CA ALA A 13 -8.05 20.65 -16.24
C ALA A 13 -7.77 20.57 -14.73
N SER A 14 -8.56 19.73 -14.05
CA SER A 14 -8.00 18.88 -12.99
C SER A 14 -7.58 17.52 -13.57
N LEU A 15 -6.65 17.50 -14.51
CA LEU A 15 -6.00 16.25 -14.93
C LEU A 15 -4.96 15.89 -13.86
N SER A 16 -5.35 15.09 -12.87
CA SER A 16 -4.41 14.53 -11.90
C SER A 16 -3.62 13.39 -12.56
N LEU A 17 -2.46 13.72 -13.15
CA LEU A 17 -1.52 12.70 -13.62
C LEU A 17 -0.76 12.12 -12.41
N HIS A 18 -1.34 11.14 -11.72
CA HIS A 18 -0.61 10.38 -10.71
C HIS A 18 0.34 9.41 -11.43
N ALA A 19 1.63 9.72 -11.41
CA ALA A 19 2.66 8.79 -11.86
C ALA A 19 2.76 7.60 -10.90
N ALA A 20 3.02 6.41 -11.45
CA ALA A 20 3.36 5.25 -10.65
C ALA A 20 4.66 5.52 -9.86
N PRO A 21 4.84 4.93 -8.66
CA PRO A 21 6.07 5.08 -7.90
C PRO A 21 7.27 4.62 -8.73
N ALA A 22 8.32 5.43 -8.75
CA ALA A 22 9.51 5.17 -9.58
C ALA A 22 10.46 4.15 -8.93
N THR A 23 10.35 3.96 -7.61
CA THR A 23 11.20 3.04 -6.85
C THR A 23 10.41 2.15 -5.91
N PHE A 24 10.96 0.98 -5.58
CA PHE A 24 10.38 0.08 -4.59
C PHE A 24 10.25 0.73 -3.20
N ALA A 25 11.21 1.59 -2.82
CA ALA A 25 11.14 2.31 -1.55
C ALA A 25 9.95 3.29 -1.51
N GLU A 26 9.71 4.00 -2.62
CA GLU A 26 8.56 4.87 -2.78
C GLU A 26 7.25 4.09 -2.76
N ALA A 27 7.19 2.97 -3.48
CA ALA A 27 6.02 2.09 -3.50
C ALA A 27 5.68 1.57 -2.09
N LYS A 28 6.67 1.13 -1.31
CA LYS A 28 6.46 0.72 0.10
C LYS A 28 5.92 1.86 0.97
N ARG A 29 6.44 3.07 0.80
CA ARG A 29 5.99 4.26 1.55
C ARG A 29 4.52 4.56 1.27
N LEU A 30 4.11 4.48 0.00
CA LEU A 30 2.72 4.70 -0.42
C LEU A 30 1.79 3.55 0.01
N ALA A 31 2.31 2.33 0.10
CA ALA A 31 1.51 1.17 0.45
C ALA A 31 1.19 1.07 1.95
N TRP A 32 2.08 1.49 2.86
CA TRP A 32 1.83 1.50 4.31
C TRP A 32 0.45 2.05 4.72
N PRO A 33 0.03 3.26 4.31
CA PRO A 33 -1.29 3.79 4.68
C PRO A 33 -2.46 3.02 4.05
N LEU A 34 -2.26 2.37 2.89
CA LEU A 34 -3.30 1.55 2.25
C LEU A 34 -3.61 0.30 3.10
N TYR A 35 -2.55 -0.33 3.61
CA TYR A 35 -2.67 -1.54 4.43
C TYR A 35 -2.91 -1.26 5.92
N ALA A 36 -2.70 -0.02 6.40
CA ALA A 36 -2.96 0.34 7.80
C ALA A 36 -4.42 0.15 8.23
N LYS A 37 -5.37 0.16 7.30
CA LYS A 37 -6.79 -0.13 7.57
C LYS A 37 -7.06 -1.61 7.81
N GLN A 38 -6.30 -2.46 7.13
CA GLN A 38 -6.41 -3.91 7.15
C GLN A 38 -5.08 -4.50 7.63
N SER A 39 -4.74 -4.25 8.90
CA SER A 39 -3.45 -4.65 9.49
C SER A 39 -3.37 -6.16 9.74
N THR A 40 -3.43 -6.93 8.67
CA THR A 40 -3.40 -8.40 8.61
C THR A 40 -2.46 -8.79 7.47
N GLU A 41 -1.46 -9.63 7.75
CA GLU A 41 -0.51 -10.09 6.74
C GLU A 41 -1.12 -11.13 5.79
N PHE A 42 -0.55 -11.22 4.60
CA PHE A 42 -1.18 -11.81 3.42
C PHE A 42 -1.32 -13.32 3.50
N TYR A 43 -0.32 -14.01 4.07
CA TYR A 43 -0.25 -15.47 4.01
C TYR A 43 -0.91 -16.17 5.20
N CYS A 44 -0.46 -15.91 6.42
CA CYS A 44 -0.94 -16.63 7.62
C CYS A 44 -2.06 -15.85 8.33
N GLY A 45 -2.39 -14.64 7.87
CA GLY A 45 -3.47 -13.83 8.44
C GLY A 45 -3.14 -13.26 9.82
N CYS A 46 -1.88 -13.16 10.20
CA CYS A 46 -1.48 -12.56 11.48
C CYS A 46 -1.74 -11.05 11.50
N LYS A 47 -2.23 -10.54 12.63
CA LYS A 47 -2.34 -9.11 12.88
C LYS A 47 -0.96 -8.49 13.04
N TYR A 48 -0.83 -7.24 12.61
CA TYR A 48 0.40 -6.47 12.82
C TYR A 48 0.09 -5.02 13.20
N SER A 49 1.08 -4.34 13.78
CA SER A 49 1.01 -2.91 14.08
C SER A 49 2.31 -2.25 13.64
N GLY A 50 2.20 -1.30 12.71
CA GLY A 50 3.36 -0.75 12.00
C GLY A 50 4.17 -1.90 11.38
N ASN A 51 5.45 -2.01 11.76
CA ASN A 51 6.33 -3.05 11.25
C ASN A 51 6.37 -4.35 12.09
N ARG A 52 5.51 -4.50 13.12
CA ARG A 52 5.61 -5.62 14.06
C ARG A 52 4.42 -6.57 13.96
N VAL A 53 4.70 -7.86 13.76
CA VAL A 53 3.70 -8.92 13.68
C VAL A 53 3.40 -9.50 15.05
N ASP A 54 2.12 -9.70 15.33
CA ASP A 54 1.65 -10.52 16.45
C ASP A 54 1.43 -11.96 15.99
N LEU A 55 2.42 -12.82 16.25
CA LEU A 55 2.37 -14.24 15.88
C LEU A 55 1.29 -15.02 16.65
N HIS A 56 0.90 -14.54 17.83
CA HIS A 56 -0.12 -15.22 18.63
C HIS A 56 -1.52 -15.03 18.02
N SER A 57 -1.76 -13.92 17.32
CA SER A 57 -3.05 -13.62 16.69
C SER A 57 -3.50 -14.66 15.64
N CYS A 58 -2.57 -15.41 15.06
CA CYS A 58 -2.79 -16.41 14.02
C CYS A 58 -2.26 -17.81 14.41
N GLY A 59 -1.58 -17.95 15.55
CA GLY A 59 -0.96 -19.21 15.98
C GLY A 59 0.32 -19.61 15.24
N TYR A 60 0.96 -18.69 14.51
CA TYR A 60 2.16 -19.01 13.72
C TYR A 60 3.39 -19.25 14.61
N THR A 61 4.10 -20.36 14.34
CA THR A 61 5.33 -20.73 15.08
C THR A 61 6.57 -20.61 14.17
N PRO A 62 7.53 -19.71 14.47
CA PRO A 62 8.73 -19.54 13.66
C PRO A 62 9.63 -20.78 13.66
N ARG A 63 10.01 -21.28 12.47
CA ARG A 63 10.88 -22.47 12.33
C ARG A 63 12.36 -22.23 12.64
N LYS A 64 12.94 -21.13 12.12
CA LYS A 64 14.39 -20.86 12.19
C LYS A 64 14.76 -19.47 12.70
N ASN A 65 14.03 -18.43 12.28
CA ASN A 65 14.40 -17.05 12.56
C ASN A 65 13.21 -16.28 13.15
N ALA A 66 13.10 -16.32 14.48
CA ALA A 66 12.03 -15.62 15.20
C ALA A 66 12.12 -14.09 15.07
N ASN A 67 13.32 -13.53 14.89
CA ASN A 67 13.49 -12.09 14.65
C ASN A 67 12.90 -11.66 13.30
N ARG A 68 13.01 -12.51 12.28
CA ARG A 68 12.38 -12.28 10.97
C ARG A 68 10.87 -12.40 11.03
N ALA A 69 10.35 -13.45 11.68
CA ALA A 69 8.91 -13.67 11.79
C ALA A 69 8.16 -12.55 12.54
N ARG A 70 8.86 -11.76 13.37
CA ARG A 70 8.26 -10.66 14.15
C ARG A 70 8.10 -9.35 13.38
N ARG A 71 8.52 -9.26 12.13
CA ARG A 71 8.45 -8.02 11.34
C ARG A 71 7.78 -8.23 10.00
N ILE A 72 7.17 -7.18 9.48
CA ILE A 72 6.61 -7.15 8.13
C ILE A 72 7.74 -7.05 7.11
N GLU A 73 7.67 -7.89 6.09
CA GLU A 73 8.50 -7.81 4.91
C GLU A 73 7.57 -7.69 3.70
N TRP A 74 7.91 -6.77 2.80
CA TRP A 74 7.09 -6.53 1.61
C TRP A 74 7.41 -7.57 0.55
N GLU A 75 6.39 -8.33 0.16
CA GLU A 75 6.51 -9.34 -0.88
C GLU A 75 6.14 -8.76 -2.25
N HIS A 76 6.91 -9.14 -3.27
CA HIS A 76 6.59 -8.85 -4.66
C HIS A 76 5.76 -10.00 -5.23
N VAL A 77 4.44 -9.81 -5.28
CA VAL A 77 3.53 -10.79 -5.87
C VAL A 77 3.36 -10.44 -7.36
N LYS A 78 3.68 -11.41 -8.24
CA LYS A 78 3.51 -11.26 -9.70
C LYS A 78 2.14 -11.77 -10.12
N TYR A 79 1.33 -10.89 -10.70
CA TYR A 79 0.19 -11.27 -11.55
C TYR A 79 0.52 -10.92 -13.00
N ALA A 80 -0.13 -11.59 -13.95
CA ALA A 80 0.18 -11.54 -15.39
C ALA A 80 0.44 -10.12 -15.93
N ASP A 81 -0.23 -9.10 -15.38
CA ASP A 81 -0.10 -7.70 -15.80
C ASP A 81 0.17 -6.70 -14.67
N CYS A 82 0.43 -7.15 -13.43
CA CYS A 82 0.68 -6.26 -12.28
C CYS A 82 1.70 -6.85 -11.28
N ASN A 83 2.77 -6.10 -11.01
CA ASN A 83 3.65 -6.33 -9.85
C ASN A 83 3.04 -5.61 -8.64
N MET A 84 2.45 -6.34 -7.71
CA MET A 84 1.82 -5.77 -6.51
C MET A 84 2.67 -6.02 -5.26
N LEU A 85 2.71 -5.00 -4.39
CA LEU A 85 3.33 -5.11 -3.07
C LEU A 85 2.27 -5.50 -2.04
N GLN A 86 2.51 -6.61 -1.34
CA GLN A 86 1.63 -7.07 -0.27
C GLN A 86 2.42 -7.26 1.03
N ILE A 87 1.70 -7.07 2.14
CA ILE A 87 2.15 -7.34 3.50
C ILE A 87 1.60 -8.68 3.90
#